data_AF-A0A935WET7-F1
#
_entry.id   AF-A0A935WET7-F1
#
_cell.length_a   1.000
_cell.length_b   1.000
_cell.length_c   1.000
_cell.angle_alpha   90.00
_cell.angle_beta   90.00
_cell.angle_gamma   90.00
#
_symmetry.space_group_name_H-M   'P 1'
#
loop_
_entity.id
_entity.type
_entity.pdbx_description
1 polymer ?
#
loop_
_entity_poly.entity_id
_entity_poly.type
_entity_poly.pdbx_seq_one_letter_code
_entity_poly.pdbx_strand_id
1 'polypeptide(L)'
;MKTLESEVIKPVLLALLDHKAGPLPQKQIEASLDVLESWLARRMLIRATAKSYNKIMAEVVSVIRSAPAEQVSQILREYFASQRSEVGYWPGDEEVRRELATIPVYRKLSRGRLRMVLEAVEDHWRGWIPGQVSAAGMRIRRASYAIEHVMPQAWIKNWALPPGGSEAERDARIHRLGNLTLLTQKLNSTVSHGPWLGEKGKATHLQAKDVVLLNSKLLKDYSSKQWDEAGIDRRTEHLIDAVLAIWPVPQGHTVHIDRAQTDSSITVEIADLIGAGHIAVGQSLYSRPGKYGGFTGKVLSDGRIEVGGQVFDTPSSAGQAIRGKPTNGWHFWRLEPSGRRSLKEVRAEYLRLVSPEEVEEEEGNSGAAD
;
A
#
# COMPACT_ATOMS: atom_id res chain seq x y z
N MET A 1 0.84 -0.16 16.01
CA MET A 1 -0.62 -0.51 15.98
C MET A 1 -1.61 0.61 15.66
N LYS A 2 -1.72 1.76 16.37
CA LYS A 2 -2.79 2.77 16.09
C LYS A 2 -2.93 3.22 14.63
N THR A 3 -1.83 3.24 13.88
CA THR A 3 -1.78 3.66 12.46
C THR A 3 -2.10 2.53 11.47
N LEU A 4 -2.05 1.27 11.92
CA LEU A 4 -2.32 0.06 11.13
C LEU A 4 -3.67 -0.52 11.55
N GLU A 5 -4.75 -0.05 10.93
CA GLU A 5 -6.09 -0.66 11.03
C GLU A 5 -6.53 -1.01 12.46
N SER A 6 -6.35 -0.04 13.37
CA SER A 6 -6.44 -0.24 14.82
C SER A 6 -7.75 -0.81 15.33
N GLU A 7 -8.85 -0.67 14.59
CA GLU A 7 -10.17 -1.18 15.00
C GLU A 7 -10.27 -2.70 14.86
N VAL A 8 -9.68 -3.27 13.81
CA VAL A 8 -9.79 -4.69 13.46
C VAL A 8 -9.00 -5.58 14.43
N ILE A 9 -7.98 -5.01 15.08
CA ILE A 9 -7.08 -5.70 16.01
C ILE A 9 -7.64 -5.70 17.45
N LYS A 10 -8.57 -4.80 17.81
CA LYS A 10 -9.09 -4.70 19.19
C LYS A 10 -9.59 -6.05 19.75
N PRO A 11 -10.35 -6.88 19.02
CA PRO A 11 -10.78 -8.18 19.52
C PRO A 11 -9.61 -9.12 19.85
N VAL A 12 -8.54 -9.04 19.08
CA VAL A 12 -7.31 -9.83 19.30
C VAL A 12 -6.59 -9.38 20.57
N LEU A 13 -6.48 -8.06 20.79
CA LEU A 13 -5.90 -7.52 22.03
C LEU A 13 -6.71 -7.96 23.25
N LEU A 14 -8.04 -7.89 23.17
CA LEU A 14 -8.92 -8.36 24.24
C LEU A 14 -8.74 -9.87 24.49
N ALA A 15 -8.62 -10.68 23.43
CA ALA A 15 -8.40 -12.12 23.57
C ALA A 15 -7.05 -12.49 24.21
N LEU A 16 -6.01 -11.67 24.01
CA LEU A 16 -4.72 -11.85 24.69
C LEU A 16 -4.79 -11.45 26.17
N LEU A 17 -5.55 -10.40 26.49
CA LEU A 17 -5.66 -9.88 27.86
C LEU A 17 -6.65 -10.66 28.73
N ASP A 18 -7.69 -11.24 28.12
CA ASP A 18 -8.77 -11.99 28.77
C ASP A 18 -8.82 -13.43 28.24
N HIS A 19 -7.75 -14.19 28.50
CA HIS A 19 -7.63 -15.57 28.08
C HIS A 19 -8.33 -16.52 29.06
N LYS A 20 -9.00 -17.57 28.56
CA LYS A 20 -9.84 -18.50 29.35
C LYS A 20 -9.11 -19.24 30.47
N ALA A 21 -7.79 -19.41 30.34
CA ALA A 21 -6.94 -20.07 31.33
C ALA A 21 -6.42 -19.10 32.42
N GLY A 22 -6.88 -17.85 32.42
CA GLY A 22 -6.34 -16.76 33.23
C GLY A 22 -5.33 -15.90 32.45
N PRO A 23 -4.71 -14.91 33.12
CA PRO A 23 -3.76 -13.98 32.50
C PRO A 23 -2.60 -14.72 31.82
N LEU A 24 -2.32 -14.36 30.57
CA LEU A 24 -1.18 -14.92 29.85
C LEU A 24 0.15 -14.40 30.42
N PRO A 25 1.23 -15.20 30.36
CA PRO A 25 2.57 -14.70 30.66
C PRO A 25 2.92 -13.50 29.77
N GLN A 26 3.54 -12.46 30.34
CA GLN A 26 3.89 -11.23 29.63
C GLN A 26 4.67 -11.50 28.33
N LYS A 27 5.62 -12.46 28.37
CA LYS A 27 6.40 -12.89 27.21
C LYS A 27 5.54 -13.44 26.07
N GLN A 28 4.44 -14.13 26.39
CA GLN A 28 3.52 -14.66 25.38
C GLN A 28 2.71 -13.55 24.73
N ILE A 29 2.30 -12.54 25.51
CA ILE A 29 1.61 -11.36 24.99
C ILE A 29 2.53 -10.60 24.04
N GLU A 30 3.75 -10.26 24.48
CA GLU A 30 4.74 -9.53 23.70
C GLU A 30 5.07 -10.25 22.39
N ALA A 31 5.41 -11.54 22.46
CA ALA A 31 5.74 -12.33 21.26
C ALA A 31 4.54 -12.50 20.30
N SER A 32 3.30 -12.51 20.81
CA SER A 32 2.10 -12.54 19.97
C SER A 32 1.86 -11.20 19.26
N LEU A 33 2.12 -10.08 19.95
CA LEU A 33 2.05 -8.74 19.35
C LEU A 33 3.13 -8.55 18.30
N ASP A 34 4.34 -9.07 18.50
CA ASP A 34 5.42 -9.03 17.51
C ASP A 34 5.03 -9.76 16.20
N VAL A 35 4.39 -10.92 16.31
CA VAL A 35 3.86 -11.68 15.16
C VAL A 35 2.81 -10.85 14.41
N LEU A 36 1.83 -10.31 15.13
CA LEU A 36 0.75 -9.51 14.54
C LEU A 36 1.29 -8.23 13.89
N GLU A 37 2.19 -7.53 14.56
CA GLU A 37 2.78 -6.29 14.05
C GLU A 37 3.62 -6.56 12.80
N SER A 38 4.42 -7.62 12.79
CA SER A 38 5.18 -8.01 11.60
C SER A 38 4.27 -8.35 10.42
N TRP A 39 3.24 -9.17 10.63
CA TRP A 39 2.29 -9.53 9.57
C TRP A 39 1.58 -8.29 8.99
N LEU A 40 1.06 -7.41 9.86
CA LEU A 40 0.38 -6.17 9.44
C LEU A 40 1.31 -5.20 8.72
N ALA A 41 2.50 -4.96 9.28
CA ALA A 41 3.46 -4.00 8.73
C ALA A 41 3.96 -4.45 7.35
N ARG A 42 4.32 -5.73 7.20
CA ARG A 42 4.77 -6.27 5.91
C ARG A 42 3.70 -6.19 4.84
N ARG A 43 2.46 -6.61 5.15
CA ARG A 43 1.33 -6.48 4.20
C ARG A 43 1.06 -5.03 3.82
N MET A 44 1.16 -4.11 4.77
CA MET A 44 1.01 -2.67 4.50
C MET A 44 2.13 -2.15 3.59
N LEU A 45 3.38 -2.57 3.80
CA LEU A 45 4.54 -2.16 3.00
C LEU A 45 4.42 -2.62 1.54
N ILE A 46 3.92 -3.85 1.33
CA ILE A 46 3.66 -4.38 -0.02
C ILE A 46 2.28 -4.00 -0.58
N ARG A 47 1.52 -3.19 0.15
CA ARG A 47 0.16 -2.73 -0.22
C ARG A 47 -0.80 -3.89 -0.52
N ALA A 48 -0.64 -5.01 0.19
CA ALA A 48 -1.56 -6.13 0.08
C ALA A 48 -2.97 -5.74 0.54
N THR A 49 -3.97 -6.40 -0.03
CA THR A 49 -5.38 -6.12 0.27
C THR A 49 -5.73 -6.37 1.75
N ALA A 50 -6.57 -5.50 2.31
CA ALA A 50 -7.11 -5.60 3.67
C ALA A 50 -8.52 -6.21 3.72
N LYS A 51 -9.08 -6.62 2.56
CA LYS A 51 -10.50 -7.03 2.41
C LYS A 51 -10.98 -8.12 3.40
N SER A 52 -10.08 -8.96 3.91
CA SER A 52 -10.44 -10.07 4.81
C SER A 52 -9.91 -9.94 6.23
N TYR A 53 -9.42 -8.77 6.64
CA TYR A 53 -8.80 -8.61 7.96
C TYR A 53 -9.77 -8.93 9.10
N ASN A 54 -11.05 -8.53 9.01
CA ASN A 54 -12.05 -8.88 10.04
C ASN A 54 -12.20 -10.39 10.20
N LYS A 55 -12.23 -11.14 9.09
CA LYS A 55 -12.33 -12.61 9.12
C LYS A 55 -11.07 -13.23 9.72
N ILE A 56 -9.90 -12.79 9.28
CA ILE A 56 -8.61 -13.27 9.78
C ILE A 56 -8.49 -12.98 11.28
N MET A 57 -8.86 -11.80 11.74
CA MET A 57 -8.79 -11.46 13.17
C MET A 57 -9.78 -12.28 14.01
N ALA A 58 -10.97 -12.62 13.48
CA ALA A 58 -11.88 -13.55 14.15
C ALA A 58 -11.28 -14.96 14.29
N GLU A 59 -10.61 -15.46 13.25
CA GLU A 59 -9.86 -16.72 13.29
C GLU A 59 -8.70 -16.65 14.29
N VAL A 60 -7.93 -15.57 14.31
CA VAL A 60 -6.86 -15.31 15.28
C VAL A 60 -7.39 -15.32 16.72
N VAL A 61 -8.54 -14.70 16.98
CA VAL A 61 -9.19 -14.76 18.31
C VAL A 61 -9.50 -16.21 18.69
N SER A 62 -10.00 -17.03 17.75
CA SER A 62 -10.26 -18.45 17.99
C SER A 62 -8.98 -19.24 18.27
N VAL A 63 -7.90 -18.94 17.54
CA VAL A 63 -6.57 -19.53 17.76
C VAL A 63 -6.07 -19.22 19.17
N ILE A 64 -6.11 -17.94 19.57
CA ILE A 64 -5.67 -17.49 20.90
C ILE A 64 -6.48 -18.18 22.00
N ARG A 65 -7.82 -18.20 21.89
CA ARG A 65 -8.69 -18.80 22.91
C ARG A 65 -8.56 -20.32 23.01
N SER A 66 -8.10 -20.99 21.96
CA SER A 66 -7.95 -22.44 21.94
C SER A 66 -6.56 -22.90 22.40
N ALA A 67 -5.55 -22.04 22.26
CA ALA A 67 -4.18 -22.33 22.61
C ALA A 67 -3.95 -22.49 24.13
N PRO A 68 -3.05 -23.39 24.56
CA PRO A 68 -2.52 -23.37 25.92
C PRO A 68 -1.81 -22.04 26.20
N ALA A 69 -1.94 -21.51 27.43
CA ALA A 69 -1.40 -20.19 27.80
C ALA A 69 0.10 -20.02 27.48
N GLU A 70 0.89 -21.08 27.68
CA GLU A 70 2.34 -21.10 27.43
C GLU A 70 2.73 -21.25 25.95
N GLN A 71 1.77 -21.45 25.05
CA GLN A 71 2.02 -21.74 23.63
C GLN A 71 1.32 -20.77 22.68
N VAL A 72 0.56 -19.79 23.20
CA VAL A 72 -0.22 -18.84 22.39
C VAL A 72 0.63 -18.18 21.29
N SER A 73 1.81 -17.66 21.64
CA SER A 73 2.65 -16.97 20.65
C SER A 73 3.21 -17.90 19.57
N GLN A 74 3.54 -19.15 19.93
CA GLN A 74 4.02 -20.16 18.99
C GLN A 74 2.91 -20.57 18.01
N ILE A 75 1.73 -20.92 18.53
CA ILE A 75 0.59 -21.35 17.71
C ILE A 75 0.14 -20.20 16.79
N LEU A 76 0.16 -18.96 17.27
CA LEU A 76 -0.16 -17.80 16.44
C LEU A 76 0.84 -17.61 15.30
N ARG A 77 2.14 -17.78 15.58
CA ARG A 77 3.20 -17.74 14.57
C ARG A 77 2.98 -18.81 13.51
N GLU A 78 2.67 -20.04 13.91
CA GLU A 78 2.38 -21.16 13.01
C GLU A 78 1.11 -20.90 12.17
N TYR A 79 0.06 -20.32 12.76
CA TYR A 79 -1.16 -19.92 12.04
C TYR A 79 -0.84 -18.95 10.90
N PHE A 80 -0.08 -17.87 11.15
CA PHE A 80 0.26 -16.90 10.09
C PHE A 80 1.26 -17.47 9.08
N ALA A 81 2.25 -18.26 9.54
CA ALA A 81 3.24 -18.89 8.67
C ALA A 81 2.62 -19.93 7.73
N SER A 82 1.51 -20.56 8.11
CA SER A 82 0.78 -21.54 7.29
C SER A 82 -0.22 -20.92 6.30
N GLN A 83 -0.49 -19.61 6.37
CA GLN A 83 -1.40 -18.96 5.42
C GLN A 83 -0.85 -18.98 3.99
N ARG A 84 -1.67 -19.40 3.01
CA ARG A 84 -1.33 -19.45 1.59
C ARG A 84 -2.23 -18.59 0.69
N SER A 85 -3.34 -18.09 1.23
CA SER A 85 -4.27 -17.24 0.46
C SER A 85 -3.70 -15.84 0.26
N GLU A 86 -3.99 -15.22 -0.88
CA GLU A 86 -3.58 -13.83 -1.20
C GLU A 86 -4.04 -12.81 -0.13
N VAL A 87 -5.17 -13.08 0.51
CA VAL A 87 -5.74 -12.21 1.54
C VAL A 87 -5.13 -12.41 2.93
N GLY A 88 -4.49 -13.55 3.20
CA GLY A 88 -4.04 -13.94 4.55
C GLY A 88 -2.54 -14.19 4.70
N TYR A 89 -1.81 -14.41 3.60
CA TYR A 89 -0.39 -14.77 3.68
C TYR A 89 0.48 -13.72 4.37
N TRP A 90 1.57 -14.19 4.99
CA TRP A 90 2.60 -13.36 5.62
C TRP A 90 3.73 -13.08 4.61
N PRO A 91 3.93 -11.84 4.14
CA PRO A 91 4.92 -11.56 3.11
C PRO A 91 6.36 -11.90 3.55
N GLY A 92 7.11 -12.55 2.67
CA GLY A 92 8.52 -12.90 2.92
C GLY A 92 9.47 -11.73 2.73
N ASP A 93 10.73 -11.90 3.14
CA ASP A 93 11.76 -10.85 3.06
C ASP A 93 12.01 -10.40 1.62
N GLU A 94 12.11 -11.36 0.71
CA GLU A 94 12.41 -11.10 -0.69
C GLU A 94 11.29 -10.31 -1.39
N GLU A 95 10.04 -10.56 -1.05
CA GLU A 95 8.91 -9.81 -1.59
C GLU A 95 8.89 -8.36 -1.08
N VAL A 96 9.09 -8.17 0.23
CA VAL A 96 9.17 -6.83 0.83
C VAL A 96 10.35 -6.05 0.24
N ARG A 97 11.51 -6.69 0.07
CA ARG A 97 12.69 -6.07 -0.54
C ARG A 97 12.42 -5.63 -1.98
N ARG A 98 11.93 -6.53 -2.84
CA ARG A 98 11.63 -6.19 -4.24
C ARG A 98 10.67 -5.02 -4.37
N GLU A 99 9.59 -4.99 -3.59
CA GLU A 99 8.63 -3.89 -3.64
C GLU A 99 9.28 -2.57 -3.18
N LEU A 100 9.91 -2.58 -1.99
CA LEU A 100 10.44 -1.36 -1.39
C LEU A 100 11.65 -0.78 -2.13
N ALA A 101 12.40 -1.60 -2.87
CA ALA A 101 13.56 -1.14 -3.64
C ALA A 101 13.21 -0.09 -4.69
N THR A 102 11.99 -0.14 -5.26
CA THR A 102 11.61 0.70 -6.41
C THR A 102 10.38 1.56 -6.17
N ILE A 103 9.48 1.15 -5.29
CA ILE A 103 8.20 1.84 -5.08
C ILE A 103 8.42 3.31 -4.62
N PRO A 104 7.66 4.27 -5.18
CA PRO A 104 7.61 5.62 -4.67
C PRO A 104 6.76 5.67 -3.38
N VAL A 105 7.32 5.16 -2.26
CA VAL A 105 6.64 5.08 -0.94
C VAL A 105 6.01 6.41 -0.51
N TYR A 106 6.64 7.54 -0.86
CA TYR A 106 6.10 8.87 -0.55
C TYR A 106 4.77 9.15 -1.28
N ARG A 107 4.51 8.55 -2.44
CA ARG A 107 3.23 8.73 -3.14
C ARG A 107 2.23 7.63 -2.78
N LYS A 108 2.70 6.42 -2.54
CA LYS A 108 1.85 5.22 -2.40
C LYS A 108 1.43 4.89 -0.96
N LEU A 109 2.14 5.40 0.05
CA LEU A 109 1.79 5.18 1.46
C LEU A 109 1.27 6.44 2.13
N SER A 110 0.30 6.30 3.04
CA SER A 110 -0.19 7.44 3.83
C SER A 110 0.93 8.03 4.70
N ARG A 111 0.86 9.33 5.00
CA ARG A 111 1.87 10.02 5.85
C ARG A 111 2.02 9.37 7.22
N GLY A 112 0.90 8.94 7.80
CA GLY A 112 0.92 8.21 9.08
C GLY A 112 1.77 6.94 9.01
N ARG A 113 1.50 6.09 8.01
CA ARG A 113 2.21 4.81 7.81
C ARG A 113 3.69 5.01 7.52
N LEU A 114 4.02 5.95 6.63
CA LEU A 114 5.40 6.25 6.30
C LEU A 114 6.18 6.79 7.51
N ARG A 115 5.56 7.68 8.31
CA ARG A 115 6.18 8.17 9.54
C ARG A 115 6.41 7.04 10.54
N MET A 116 5.43 6.15 10.71
CA MET A 116 5.57 4.98 11.57
C MET A 116 6.78 4.13 11.18
N VAL A 117 7.02 3.92 9.87
CA VAL A 117 8.19 3.18 9.38
C VAL A 117 9.49 3.89 9.73
N LEU A 118 9.60 5.19 9.43
CA LEU A 118 10.81 5.95 9.74
C LEU A 118 11.08 6.04 11.26
N GLU A 119 10.05 6.21 12.08
CA GLU A 119 10.17 6.22 13.54
C GLU A 119 10.59 4.85 14.10
N ALA A 120 10.12 3.75 13.50
CA ALA A 120 10.53 2.40 13.88
C ALA A 120 12.00 2.15 13.52
N VAL A 121 12.45 2.56 12.33
CA VAL A 121 13.86 2.46 11.93
C VAL A 121 14.76 3.28 12.86
N GLU A 122 14.36 4.51 13.17
CA GLU A 122 15.08 5.36 14.10
C GLU A 122 15.23 4.71 15.49
N ASP A 123 14.14 4.17 16.03
CA ASP A 123 14.17 3.49 17.32
C ASP A 123 15.01 2.22 17.29
N HIS A 124 14.94 1.45 16.22
CA HIS A 124 15.78 0.27 16.04
C HIS A 124 17.27 0.63 16.07
N TRP A 125 17.67 1.69 15.36
CA TRP A 125 19.06 2.17 15.40
C TRP A 125 19.47 2.79 16.74
N ARG A 126 18.51 3.24 17.56
CA ARG A 126 18.71 3.63 18.97
C ARG A 126 18.83 2.42 19.92
N GLY A 127 18.75 1.20 19.39
CA GLY A 127 18.86 -0.04 20.16
C GLY A 127 17.55 -0.49 20.79
N TRP A 128 16.39 -0.01 20.33
CA TRP A 128 15.09 -0.55 20.76
C TRP A 128 14.78 -1.83 19.99
N ILE A 129 15.47 -2.90 20.37
CA ILE A 129 15.31 -4.25 19.83
C ILE A 129 14.56 -5.08 20.87
N PRO A 130 13.55 -5.90 20.49
CA PRO A 130 12.85 -6.78 21.43
C PRO A 130 13.83 -7.61 22.26
N GLY A 131 13.64 -7.61 23.59
CA GLY A 131 14.50 -8.34 24.52
C GLY A 131 15.84 -7.68 24.87
N GLN A 132 16.12 -6.46 24.40
CA GLN A 132 17.35 -5.72 24.72
C GLN A 132 17.08 -4.41 25.47
N VAL A 133 18.04 -4.01 26.31
CA VAL A 133 18.05 -2.68 26.93
C VAL A 133 18.52 -1.66 25.90
N SER A 134 17.75 -0.58 25.71
CA SER A 134 18.08 0.46 24.73
C SER A 134 19.41 1.15 25.05
N ALA A 135 20.28 1.24 24.04
CA ALA A 135 21.57 1.91 24.15
C ALA A 135 21.46 3.44 24.24
N ALA A 136 20.40 4.05 23.68
CA ALA A 136 20.25 5.51 23.58
C ALA A 136 19.29 6.12 24.64
N GLY A 137 18.67 5.30 25.50
CA GLY A 137 17.83 5.72 26.62
C GLY A 137 16.40 6.17 26.27
N MET A 138 16.17 6.91 25.17
CA MET A 138 14.83 7.39 24.79
C MET A 138 14.45 7.03 23.34
N ARG A 139 13.18 6.66 23.15
CA ARG A 139 12.55 6.53 21.82
C ARG A 139 12.32 7.89 21.18
N ILE A 140 12.25 7.93 19.84
CA ILE A 140 11.78 9.12 19.14
C ILE A 140 10.31 9.40 19.48
N ARG A 141 9.99 10.66 19.75
CA ARG A 141 8.61 11.09 20.02
C ARG A 141 7.74 10.83 18.80
N ARG A 142 6.68 10.06 19.01
CA ARG A 142 5.72 9.70 17.96
C ARG A 142 5.00 10.91 17.41
N ALA A 143 4.76 10.92 16.10
CA ALA A 143 3.98 11.93 15.37
C ALA A 143 4.46 13.38 15.53
N SER A 144 5.67 13.58 16.06
CA SER A 144 6.22 14.92 16.36
C SER A 144 7.12 15.47 15.24
N TYR A 145 7.61 14.58 14.39
CA TYR A 145 8.52 14.93 13.29
C TYR A 145 7.78 14.94 11.94
N ALA A 146 8.16 15.89 11.09
CA ALA A 146 7.72 15.96 9.71
C ALA A 146 8.55 15.01 8.85
N ILE A 147 7.90 14.39 7.87
CA ILE A 147 8.59 13.63 6.83
C ILE A 147 9.10 14.62 5.80
N GLU A 148 10.40 14.58 5.52
CA GLU A 148 11.05 15.47 4.58
C GLU A 148 11.84 14.68 3.54
N HIS A 149 11.96 15.23 2.33
CA HIS A 149 12.83 14.68 1.30
C HIS A 149 14.24 15.25 1.41
N VAL A 150 15.29 14.43 1.40
CA VAL A 150 16.68 14.90 1.40
C VAL A 150 16.97 15.67 0.12
N MET A 151 16.80 15.03 -1.04
CA MET A 151 16.68 15.70 -2.35
C MET A 151 15.23 16.18 -2.51
N PRO A 152 14.97 17.50 -2.59
CA PRO A 152 13.61 18.03 -2.58
C PRO A 152 12.82 17.70 -3.85
N GLN A 153 11.49 17.84 -3.82
CA GLN A 153 10.65 17.70 -5.02
C GLN A 153 10.97 18.77 -6.07
N ALA A 154 11.17 20.02 -5.65
CA ALA A 154 11.62 21.11 -6.52
C ALA A 154 13.15 21.11 -6.65
N TRP A 155 13.76 20.00 -7.06
CA TRP A 155 15.22 19.82 -7.12
C TRP A 155 15.87 20.60 -8.27
N ILE A 156 15.19 20.79 -9.40
CA ILE A 156 15.73 21.35 -10.66
C ILE A 156 16.57 22.62 -10.44
N LYS A 157 16.11 23.50 -9.54
CA LYS A 157 16.77 24.79 -9.26
C LYS A 157 18.17 24.66 -8.67
N ASN A 158 18.39 23.67 -7.81
CA ASN A 158 19.58 23.59 -6.94
C ASN A 158 20.37 22.27 -7.13
N TRP A 159 19.89 21.36 -7.96
CA TRP A 159 20.43 20.01 -8.11
C TRP A 159 20.56 19.69 -9.60
N ALA A 160 21.76 19.88 -10.15
CA ALA A 160 22.02 19.53 -11.55
C ALA A 160 21.82 18.02 -11.79
N LEU A 161 21.36 17.67 -13.00
CA LEU A 161 21.36 16.28 -13.43
C LEU A 161 22.80 15.81 -13.70
N PRO A 162 23.14 14.55 -13.40
CA PRO A 162 24.39 13.97 -13.87
C PRO A 162 24.38 13.89 -15.41
N PRO A 163 25.56 13.79 -16.06
CA PRO A 163 25.63 13.53 -17.50
C PRO A 163 24.82 12.28 -17.88
N GLY A 164 23.91 12.41 -18.84
CA GLY A 164 22.99 11.33 -19.25
C GLY A 164 21.84 11.05 -18.28
N GLY A 165 21.67 11.85 -17.23
CA GLY A 165 20.56 11.72 -16.28
C GLY A 165 19.22 12.16 -16.86
N SER A 166 18.14 11.51 -16.41
CA SER A 166 16.75 11.80 -16.80
C SER A 166 15.98 12.45 -15.65
N GLU A 167 15.23 13.53 -15.95
CA GLU A 167 14.34 14.17 -14.98
C GLU A 167 13.29 13.18 -14.46
N ALA A 168 12.71 12.38 -15.36
CA ALA A 168 11.69 11.39 -15.01
C ALA A 168 12.21 10.31 -14.06
N GLU A 169 13.43 9.82 -14.30
CA GLU A 169 14.05 8.84 -13.40
C GLU A 169 14.32 9.43 -12.00
N ARG A 170 14.81 10.67 -11.95
CA ARG A 170 15.03 11.36 -10.67
C ARG A 170 13.71 11.56 -9.95
N ASP A 171 12.68 12.05 -10.63
CA ASP A 171 11.34 12.25 -10.07
C ASP A 171 10.72 10.95 -9.52
N ALA A 172 11.00 9.81 -10.15
CA ALA A 172 10.63 8.51 -9.59
C ALA A 172 11.42 8.17 -8.33
N ARG A 173 12.75 8.37 -8.35
CA ARG A 173 13.68 8.03 -7.25
C ARG A 173 13.49 8.90 -6.01
N ILE A 174 13.21 10.19 -6.14
CA ILE A 174 13.09 11.09 -4.97
C ILE A 174 11.98 10.66 -4.02
N HIS A 175 10.99 9.90 -4.47
CA HIS A 175 9.89 9.42 -3.63
C HIS A 175 10.15 8.07 -2.95
N ARG A 176 11.34 7.47 -3.16
CA ARG A 176 11.78 6.23 -2.53
C ARG A 176 12.18 6.42 -1.08
N LEU A 177 12.16 5.32 -0.32
CA LEU A 177 12.40 5.31 1.12
C LEU A 177 13.75 5.95 1.49
N GLY A 178 14.80 5.66 0.72
CA GLY A 178 16.15 6.19 0.94
C GLY A 178 16.28 7.70 0.84
N ASN A 179 15.37 8.40 0.15
CA ASN A 179 15.38 9.86 0.08
C ASN A 179 14.58 10.54 1.20
N LEU A 180 13.95 9.77 2.08
CA LEU A 180 13.06 10.31 3.11
C LEU A 180 13.75 10.36 4.47
N THR A 181 13.40 11.37 5.26
CA THR A 181 13.90 11.52 6.62
C THR A 181 12.88 12.18 7.54
N LEU A 182 13.21 12.25 8.83
CA LEU A 182 12.42 12.94 9.85
C LEU A 182 13.14 14.21 10.28
N LEU A 183 12.42 15.33 10.29
CA LEU A 183 12.92 16.62 10.81
C LEU A 183 11.91 17.25 11.76
N THR A 184 12.40 18.05 12.69
CA THR A 184 11.55 18.95 13.48
C THR A 184 10.92 19.99 12.55
N GLN A 185 9.72 20.48 12.89
CA GLN A 185 9.01 21.48 12.07
C GLN A 185 9.87 22.72 11.78
N LYS A 186 10.60 23.23 12.79
CA LYS A 186 11.48 24.40 12.67
C LYS A 186 12.69 24.16 11.77
N LEU A 187 13.28 22.96 11.83
CA LEU A 187 14.40 22.62 10.95
C LEU A 187 13.90 22.42 9.52
N ASN A 188 12.74 21.78 9.34
CA ASN A 188 12.12 21.56 8.04
C ASN A 188 11.89 22.88 7.28
N SER A 189 11.35 23.90 7.94
CA SER A 189 11.13 25.22 7.34
C SER A 189 12.43 25.95 6.99
N THR A 190 13.55 25.58 7.60
CA THR A 190 14.85 26.22 7.34
C THR A 190 15.56 25.63 6.13
N VAL A 191 15.47 24.31 5.92
CA VAL A 191 16.29 23.61 4.91
C VAL A 191 15.57 23.30 3.60
N SER A 192 14.26 23.02 3.66
CA SER A 192 13.33 22.75 2.55
C SER A 192 13.98 22.47 1.17
N HIS A 193 13.69 23.31 0.16
CA HIS A 193 14.14 23.18 -1.24
C HIS A 193 15.58 23.63 -1.49
N GLY A 194 16.40 23.83 -0.45
CA GLY A 194 17.78 24.30 -0.59
C GLY A 194 18.72 23.29 -1.28
N PRO A 195 19.93 23.73 -1.65
CA PRO A 195 20.98 22.83 -2.09
C PRO A 195 21.42 21.90 -0.95
N TRP A 196 22.04 20.77 -1.31
CA TRP A 196 22.63 19.85 -0.31
C TRP A 196 23.83 20.47 0.41
N LEU A 197 24.80 20.95 -0.39
CA LEU A 197 26.07 21.51 0.07
C LEU A 197 26.03 23.04 0.17
N GLY A 198 27.06 23.61 0.80
CA GLY A 198 27.25 25.05 1.01
C GLY A 198 26.96 25.48 2.47
N GLU A 199 27.38 26.68 2.86
CA GLU A 199 27.22 27.18 4.24
C GLU A 199 25.76 27.23 4.72
N LYS A 200 24.83 27.46 3.78
CA LYS A 200 23.38 27.42 4.00
C LYS A 200 22.73 26.14 3.47
N GLY A 201 23.53 25.15 3.09
CA GLY A 201 23.08 23.87 2.56
C GLY A 201 22.38 23.02 3.61
N LYS A 202 21.61 22.04 3.14
CA LYS A 202 20.86 21.11 4.00
C LYS A 202 21.79 20.29 4.89
N ALA A 203 22.92 19.81 4.37
CA ALA A 203 23.90 19.02 5.13
C ALA A 203 24.40 19.77 6.37
N THR A 204 24.80 21.04 6.22
CA THR A 204 25.31 21.89 7.31
C THR A 204 24.26 22.11 8.40
N HIS A 205 23.01 22.36 8.03
CA HIS A 205 21.92 22.54 8.98
C HIS A 205 21.57 21.26 9.75
N LEU A 206 21.56 20.11 9.07
CA LEU A 206 21.36 18.81 9.70
C LEU A 206 22.50 18.51 10.68
N GLN A 207 23.75 18.73 10.27
CA GLN A 207 24.92 18.49 11.12
C GLN A 207 24.92 19.34 12.39
N ALA A 208 24.47 20.60 12.31
CA ALA A 208 24.49 21.53 13.43
C ALA A 208 23.33 21.36 14.41
N LYS A 209 22.16 20.89 13.95
CA LYS A 209 20.89 21.00 14.70
C LYS A 209 20.12 19.69 14.84
N ASP A 210 20.47 18.66 14.10
CA ASP A 210 19.70 17.42 14.07
C ASP A 210 20.26 16.35 15.01
N VAL A 211 19.34 15.65 15.70
CA VAL A 211 19.65 14.62 16.70
C VAL A 211 19.09 13.24 16.31
N VAL A 212 18.61 13.09 15.07
CA VAL A 212 17.96 11.89 14.56
C VAL A 212 19.02 11.01 13.86
N LEU A 213 19.09 9.73 14.21
CA LEU A 213 20.08 8.79 13.64
C LEU A 213 19.88 8.57 12.14
N LEU A 214 18.64 8.69 11.65
CA LEU A 214 18.32 8.75 10.21
C LEU A 214 19.17 9.76 9.45
N ASN A 215 19.43 10.93 10.04
CA ASN A 215 20.22 12.00 9.43
C ASN A 215 21.70 11.83 9.74
N SER A 216 22.08 11.49 10.97
CA SER A 216 23.49 11.35 11.35
C SER A 216 24.20 10.24 10.56
N LYS A 217 23.54 9.10 10.33
CA LYS A 217 24.07 8.03 9.47
C LYS A 217 24.21 8.46 8.01
N LEU A 218 23.26 9.25 7.49
CA LEU A 218 23.35 9.80 6.13
C LEU A 218 24.54 10.79 6.02
N LEU A 219 24.72 11.66 7.02
CA LEU A 219 25.79 12.66 7.03
C LEU A 219 27.18 12.05 7.15
N LYS A 220 27.32 10.84 7.70
CA LYS A 220 28.61 10.15 7.80
C LYS A 220 29.30 10.03 6.45
N ASP A 221 28.53 9.75 5.40
CA ASP A 221 29.06 9.54 4.04
C ASP A 221 28.80 10.75 3.11
N TYR A 222 27.82 11.60 3.45
CA TYR A 222 27.37 12.71 2.59
C TYR A 222 27.47 14.11 3.20
N SER A 223 28.13 14.30 4.34
CA SER A 223 28.32 15.64 4.91
C SER A 223 29.10 16.59 3.98
N SER A 224 30.08 16.07 3.24
CA SER A 224 30.90 16.81 2.28
C SER A 224 30.73 16.36 0.82
N LYS A 225 29.90 15.34 0.57
CA LYS A 225 29.62 14.80 -0.76
C LYS A 225 28.21 15.17 -1.19
N GLN A 226 28.02 15.44 -2.49
CA GLN A 226 26.70 15.65 -3.07
C GLN A 226 25.81 14.42 -2.86
N TRP A 227 24.63 14.61 -2.26
CA TRP A 227 23.60 13.58 -2.22
C TRP A 227 23.09 13.33 -3.65
N ASP A 228 23.01 12.06 -4.03
CA ASP A 228 22.75 11.62 -5.41
C ASP A 228 21.81 10.42 -5.43
N GLU A 229 21.39 10.02 -6.62
CA GLU A 229 20.49 8.89 -6.87
C GLU A 229 21.07 7.57 -6.35
N ALA A 230 22.38 7.36 -6.55
CA ALA A 230 23.06 6.17 -6.06
C ALA A 230 23.04 6.11 -4.53
N GLY A 231 23.08 7.26 -3.85
CA GLY A 231 22.88 7.39 -2.41
C GLY A 231 21.45 7.07 -1.99
N ILE A 232 20.45 7.52 -2.73
CA ILE A 232 19.05 7.17 -2.50
C ILE A 232 18.87 5.65 -2.59
N ASP A 233 19.42 5.01 -3.62
CA ASP A 233 19.27 3.57 -3.84
C ASP A 233 20.00 2.77 -2.73
N ARG A 234 21.26 3.11 -2.42
CA ARG A 234 22.00 2.46 -1.31
C ARG A 234 21.30 2.63 0.05
N ARG A 235 20.82 3.83 0.35
CA ARG A 235 20.11 4.09 1.61
C ARG A 235 18.76 3.39 1.64
N THR A 236 18.09 3.22 0.50
CA THR A 236 16.86 2.43 0.41
C THR A 236 17.12 0.99 0.87
N GLU A 237 18.17 0.34 0.36
CA GLU A 237 18.53 -1.03 0.80
C GLU A 237 18.85 -1.09 2.30
N HIS A 238 19.64 -0.16 2.84
CA HIS A 238 19.94 -0.13 4.28
C HIS A 238 18.69 0.06 5.15
N LEU A 239 17.72 0.84 4.68
CA LEU A 239 16.44 1.02 5.39
C LEU A 239 15.56 -0.22 5.27
N ILE A 240 15.58 -0.92 4.13
CA ILE A 240 14.90 -2.21 3.95
C ILE A 240 15.47 -3.24 4.93
N ASP A 241 16.79 -3.33 5.08
CA ASP A 241 17.41 -4.26 6.04
C ASP A 241 16.93 -3.99 7.47
N ALA A 242 16.84 -2.72 7.87
CA ALA A 242 16.29 -2.34 9.18
C ALA A 242 14.80 -2.72 9.30
N VAL A 243 14.00 -2.45 8.27
CA VAL A 243 12.56 -2.81 8.21
C VAL A 243 12.37 -4.32 8.39
N LEU A 244 13.17 -5.14 7.72
CA LEU A 244 13.10 -6.61 7.81
C LEU A 244 13.53 -7.12 9.21
N ALA A 245 14.50 -6.46 9.83
CA ALA A 245 14.94 -6.78 11.20
C ALA A 245 13.91 -6.38 12.27
N ILE A 246 13.17 -5.27 12.06
CA ILE A 246 12.12 -4.79 12.97
C ILE A 246 10.89 -5.70 12.92
N TRP A 247 10.50 -6.12 11.73
CA TRP A 247 9.33 -6.95 11.49
C TRP A 247 9.78 -8.28 10.90
N PRO A 248 10.32 -9.23 11.69
CA PRO A 248 10.85 -10.49 11.16
C PRO A 248 9.74 -11.47 10.78
N VAL A 249 10.09 -12.45 9.93
CA VAL A 249 9.31 -13.67 9.68
C VAL A 249 10.04 -14.87 10.32
N PRO A 250 9.37 -16.03 10.47
CA PRO A 250 10.04 -17.26 10.90
C PRO A 250 11.22 -17.62 9.98
N GLN A 251 12.23 -18.29 10.54
CA GLN A 251 13.37 -18.75 9.76
C GLN A 251 12.91 -19.72 8.65
N GLY A 252 13.41 -19.51 7.42
CA GLY A 252 13.04 -20.32 6.26
C GLY A 252 11.64 -20.03 5.72
N HIS A 253 10.96 -18.99 6.21
CA HIS A 253 9.63 -18.62 5.75
C HIS A 253 9.66 -18.21 4.27
N THR A 254 8.96 -19.00 3.46
CA THR A 254 8.74 -18.75 2.04
C THR A 254 7.26 -18.95 1.74
N VAL A 255 6.69 -18.06 0.93
CA VAL A 255 5.29 -18.15 0.53
C VAL A 255 5.23 -18.25 -0.98
N HIS A 256 4.74 -19.39 -1.46
CA HIS A 256 4.17 -19.49 -2.79
C HIS A 256 2.68 -19.23 -2.64
N ILE A 257 2.23 -18.07 -3.11
CA ILE A 257 0.80 -17.80 -3.21
C ILE A 257 0.31 -18.68 -4.34
N ASP A 258 -0.65 -19.55 -4.07
CA ASP A 258 -1.38 -20.27 -5.09
C ASP A 258 -2.21 -19.22 -5.86
N ARG A 259 -1.54 -18.53 -6.79
CA ARG A 259 -2.18 -17.64 -7.76
C ARG A 259 -2.94 -18.54 -8.73
N ALA A 260 -4.09 -19.04 -8.31
CA ALA A 260 -5.17 -19.21 -9.26
C ALA A 260 -5.35 -17.83 -9.91
N GLN A 261 -4.99 -17.71 -11.19
CA GLN A 261 -5.04 -16.49 -12.01
C GLN A 261 -6.13 -15.52 -11.55
N THR A 262 -5.77 -14.53 -10.76
CA THR A 262 -6.59 -13.35 -10.54
C THR A 262 -5.84 -12.19 -11.14
N ASP A 263 -6.24 -11.87 -12.37
CA ASP A 263 -5.95 -10.60 -13.02
C ASP A 263 -6.06 -9.46 -12.00
N SER A 264 -5.08 -8.58 -12.01
CA SER A 264 -5.13 -7.25 -11.42
C SER A 264 -6.15 -6.37 -12.15
N SER A 265 -7.41 -6.81 -12.22
CA SER A 265 -8.48 -6.00 -12.78
C SER A 265 -8.88 -4.95 -11.75
N ILE A 266 -8.57 -3.69 -12.06
CA ILE A 266 -9.24 -2.54 -11.46
C ILE A 266 -10.74 -2.80 -11.60
N THR A 267 -11.41 -3.02 -10.46
CA THR A 267 -12.86 -3.18 -10.43
C THR A 267 -13.44 -1.79 -10.59
N VAL A 268 -14.00 -1.52 -11.76
CA VAL A 268 -14.69 -0.26 -12.06
C VAL A 268 -16.16 -0.46 -11.73
N GLU A 269 -16.73 0.44 -10.94
CA GLU A 269 -18.15 0.50 -10.62
C GLU A 269 -18.87 1.58 -11.44
N ILE A 270 -20.20 1.55 -11.49
CA ILE A 270 -20.97 2.60 -12.18
C ILE A 270 -20.80 3.96 -11.48
N ALA A 271 -20.63 3.96 -10.16
CA ALA A 271 -20.36 5.18 -9.40
C ALA A 271 -19.06 5.87 -9.84
N ASP A 272 -18.02 5.11 -10.20
CA ASP A 272 -16.77 5.66 -10.73
C ASP A 272 -17.01 6.38 -12.08
N LEU A 273 -17.83 5.78 -12.94
CA LEU A 273 -18.18 6.37 -14.23
C LEU A 273 -19.06 7.63 -14.08
N ILE A 274 -19.90 7.69 -13.03
CA ILE A 274 -20.65 8.90 -12.68
C ILE A 274 -19.69 9.99 -12.19
N GLY A 275 -18.80 9.65 -11.25
CA GLY A 275 -17.84 10.60 -10.69
C GLY A 275 -16.89 11.18 -11.74
N ALA A 276 -16.54 10.40 -12.75
CA ALA A 276 -15.72 10.82 -13.88
C ALA A 276 -16.50 11.47 -15.03
N GLY A 277 -17.84 11.61 -14.92
CA GLY A 277 -18.68 12.28 -15.91
C GLY A 277 -18.93 11.47 -17.19
N HIS A 278 -18.59 10.18 -17.22
CA HIS A 278 -18.87 9.29 -18.35
C HIS A 278 -20.33 8.82 -18.40
N ILE A 279 -21.02 8.82 -17.25
CA ILE A 279 -22.44 8.48 -17.10
C ILE A 279 -23.13 9.54 -16.24
N ALA A 280 -24.32 9.97 -16.63
CA ALA A 280 -25.12 10.92 -15.83
C ALA A 280 -26.05 10.19 -14.86
N VAL A 281 -26.30 10.79 -13.70
CA VAL A 281 -27.37 10.34 -12.80
C VAL A 281 -28.72 10.45 -13.52
N GLY A 282 -29.52 9.39 -13.46
CA GLY A 282 -30.78 9.28 -14.17
C GLY A 282 -30.66 8.84 -15.63
N GLN A 283 -29.44 8.59 -16.13
CA GLN A 283 -29.22 8.11 -17.50
C GLN A 283 -29.91 6.76 -17.73
N SER A 284 -30.59 6.64 -18.87
CA SER A 284 -31.20 5.39 -19.31
C SER A 284 -30.15 4.48 -19.95
N LEU A 285 -30.16 3.21 -19.52
CA LEU A 285 -29.43 2.10 -20.10
C LEU A 285 -30.40 1.23 -20.89
N TYR A 286 -29.96 0.73 -22.04
CA TYR A 286 -30.75 -0.09 -22.93
C TYR A 286 -30.17 -1.49 -23.02
N SER A 287 -31.03 -2.50 -22.99
CA SER A 287 -30.63 -3.89 -23.22
C SER A 287 -30.14 -4.11 -24.66
N ARG A 288 -29.22 -5.07 -24.84
CA ARG A 288 -28.68 -5.43 -26.15
C ARG A 288 -29.81 -5.80 -27.14
N PRO A 289 -29.78 -5.31 -28.40
CA PRO A 289 -30.72 -5.74 -29.44
C PRO A 289 -30.74 -7.26 -29.64
N GLY A 290 -31.92 -7.83 -29.88
CA GLY A 290 -32.14 -9.26 -30.12
C GLY A 290 -33.14 -9.89 -29.15
N LYS A 291 -32.99 -11.19 -28.86
CA LYS A 291 -33.93 -12.01 -28.04
C LYS A 291 -34.24 -11.44 -26.64
N TYR A 292 -33.39 -10.55 -26.12
CA TYR A 292 -33.55 -9.90 -24.81
C TYR A 292 -33.48 -8.37 -24.92
N GLY A 293 -33.84 -7.80 -26.08
CA GLY A 293 -33.91 -6.36 -26.30
C GLY A 293 -35.22 -5.76 -25.81
N GLY A 294 -35.28 -4.43 -25.75
CA GLY A 294 -36.49 -3.67 -25.39
C GLY A 294 -36.63 -3.32 -23.91
N PHE A 295 -35.72 -3.80 -23.05
CA PHE A 295 -35.67 -3.41 -21.64
C PHE A 295 -34.79 -2.18 -21.43
N THR A 296 -35.23 -1.32 -20.51
CA THR A 296 -34.52 -0.13 -20.07
C THR A 296 -34.23 -0.17 -18.57
N GLY A 297 -33.04 0.25 -18.18
CA GLY A 297 -32.67 0.50 -16.79
C GLY A 297 -32.35 1.98 -16.57
N LYS A 298 -32.51 2.50 -15.36
CA LYS A 298 -32.17 3.87 -14.99
C LYS A 298 -31.04 3.88 -13.97
N VAL A 299 -29.99 4.65 -14.23
CA VAL A 299 -28.86 4.81 -13.31
C VAL A 299 -29.25 5.72 -12.15
N LEU A 300 -29.06 5.25 -10.92
CA LEU A 300 -29.28 6.02 -9.70
C LEU A 300 -28.01 6.78 -9.28
N SER A 301 -28.16 7.74 -8.37
CA SER A 301 -27.06 8.61 -7.93
C SER A 301 -25.91 7.87 -7.25
N ASP A 302 -26.17 6.68 -6.71
CA ASP A 302 -25.21 5.82 -6.03
C ASP A 302 -24.63 4.73 -6.96
N GLY A 303 -24.91 4.80 -8.27
CA GLY A 303 -24.43 3.83 -9.26
C GLY A 303 -25.26 2.55 -9.38
N ARG A 304 -26.31 2.37 -8.56
CA ARG A 304 -27.25 1.26 -8.72
C ARG A 304 -28.13 1.45 -9.96
N ILE A 305 -28.71 0.37 -10.46
CA ILE A 305 -29.55 0.39 -11.66
C ILE A 305 -30.96 -0.03 -11.28
N GLU A 306 -31.94 0.82 -11.58
CA GLU A 306 -33.35 0.51 -11.46
C GLU A 306 -33.87 -0.09 -12.78
N VAL A 307 -34.51 -1.26 -12.72
CA VAL A 307 -35.18 -1.90 -13.87
C VAL A 307 -36.59 -2.31 -13.44
N GLY A 308 -37.62 -1.78 -14.10
CA GLY A 308 -39.01 -2.15 -13.81
C GLY A 308 -39.44 -1.93 -12.35
N GLY A 309 -38.90 -0.90 -11.68
CA GLY A 309 -39.19 -0.58 -10.27
C GLY A 309 -38.38 -1.37 -9.24
N GLN A 310 -37.46 -2.26 -9.66
CA GLN A 310 -36.53 -2.95 -8.77
C GLN A 310 -35.12 -2.37 -8.91
N VAL A 311 -34.42 -2.22 -7.79
CA VAL A 311 -33.07 -1.65 -7.74
C VAL A 311 -32.03 -2.76 -7.59
N PHE A 312 -30.97 -2.68 -8.39
CA PHE A 312 -29.90 -3.66 -8.44
C PHE A 312 -28.54 -3.04 -8.17
N ASP A 313 -27.73 -3.70 -7.36
CA ASP A 313 -26.40 -3.21 -6.95
C ASP A 313 -25.36 -3.28 -8.07
N THR A 314 -25.58 -4.07 -9.12
CA THR A 314 -24.62 -4.23 -10.22
C THR A 314 -25.30 -4.29 -11.59
N PRO A 315 -24.60 -3.90 -12.67
CA PRO A 315 -25.08 -4.12 -14.04
C PRO A 315 -25.41 -5.58 -14.34
N SER A 316 -24.65 -6.51 -13.76
CA SER A 316 -24.80 -7.94 -13.98
C SER A 316 -26.04 -8.50 -13.30
N SER A 317 -26.35 -8.10 -12.07
CA SER A 317 -27.58 -8.49 -11.37
C SER A 317 -28.82 -7.91 -12.06
N ALA A 318 -28.76 -6.66 -12.51
CA ALA A 318 -29.83 -6.06 -13.33
C ALA A 318 -30.07 -6.81 -14.65
N GLY A 319 -28.99 -7.22 -15.33
CA GLY A 319 -29.10 -8.01 -16.57
C GLY A 319 -29.58 -9.45 -16.33
N GLN A 320 -29.19 -10.07 -15.20
CA GLN A 320 -29.66 -11.39 -14.79
C GLN A 320 -31.15 -11.39 -14.49
N ALA A 321 -31.68 -10.35 -13.84
CA ALA A 321 -33.11 -10.22 -13.57
C ALA A 321 -33.94 -10.23 -14.86
N ILE A 322 -33.41 -9.66 -15.96
CA ILE A 322 -34.06 -9.67 -17.27
C ILE A 322 -33.90 -11.03 -17.98
N ARG A 323 -32.69 -11.62 -17.95
CA ARG A 323 -32.40 -12.84 -18.73
C ARG A 323 -32.75 -14.14 -18.02
N GLY A 324 -33.02 -14.11 -16.73
CA GLY A 324 -33.23 -15.28 -15.88
C GLY A 324 -32.00 -16.17 -15.70
N LYS A 325 -30.80 -15.69 -16.12
CA LYS A 325 -29.54 -16.44 -16.04
C LYS A 325 -28.34 -15.50 -15.83
N PRO A 326 -27.20 -16.00 -15.31
CA PRO A 326 -25.99 -15.20 -15.15
C PRO A 326 -25.64 -14.40 -16.41
N THR A 327 -25.43 -13.10 -16.24
CA THR A 327 -25.31 -12.15 -17.35
C THR A 327 -24.19 -11.17 -17.06
N ASN A 328 -23.27 -10.98 -18.02
CA ASN A 328 -22.26 -9.94 -17.94
C ASN A 328 -22.90 -8.58 -18.26
N GLY A 329 -23.17 -7.79 -17.21
CA GLY A 329 -23.86 -6.51 -17.30
C GLY A 329 -23.12 -5.47 -18.15
N TRP A 330 -21.79 -5.47 -18.13
CA TRP A 330 -20.96 -4.54 -18.91
C TRP A 330 -21.14 -4.72 -20.41
N HIS A 331 -21.34 -5.96 -20.85
CA HIS A 331 -21.65 -6.30 -22.24
C HIS A 331 -23.14 -6.22 -22.57
N PHE A 332 -24.02 -6.24 -21.57
CA PHE A 332 -25.47 -6.32 -21.78
C PHE A 332 -26.09 -4.94 -21.97
N TRP A 333 -25.68 -3.95 -21.18
CA TRP A 333 -26.24 -2.60 -21.19
C TRP A 333 -25.56 -1.68 -22.22
N ARG A 334 -26.34 -0.76 -22.80
CA ARG A 334 -25.95 0.26 -23.78
C ARG A 334 -26.40 1.63 -23.32
N LEU A 335 -25.67 2.67 -23.71
CA LEU A 335 -26.03 4.05 -23.40
C LEU A 335 -27.03 4.63 -24.41
N GLU A 336 -27.18 3.99 -25.57
CA GLU A 336 -28.07 4.45 -26.64
C GLU A 336 -29.12 3.40 -27.04
N PRO A 337 -30.34 3.83 -27.43
CA PRO A 337 -31.36 2.94 -27.98
C PRO A 337 -30.93 2.24 -29.27
N SER A 338 -30.03 2.88 -30.03
CA SER A 338 -29.42 2.37 -31.26
C SER A 338 -28.63 1.08 -31.05
N GLY A 339 -28.32 0.73 -29.80
CA GLY A 339 -27.46 -0.39 -29.43
C GLY A 339 -25.96 -0.08 -29.53
N ARG A 340 -25.59 1.15 -29.90
CA ARG A 340 -24.21 1.64 -29.90
C ARG A 340 -23.76 2.00 -28.47
N ARG A 341 -22.46 1.91 -28.22
CA ARG A 341 -21.76 2.24 -26.96
C ARG A 341 -22.28 1.50 -25.72
N SER A 342 -21.54 0.46 -25.35
CA SER A 342 -21.76 -0.39 -24.19
C SER A 342 -21.09 0.13 -22.92
N LEU A 343 -21.59 -0.30 -21.77
CA LEU A 343 -20.92 -0.04 -20.49
C LEU A 343 -19.48 -0.57 -20.49
N LYS A 344 -19.18 -1.67 -21.21
CA LYS A 344 -17.81 -2.16 -21.39
C LYS A 344 -16.91 -1.13 -22.06
N GLU A 345 -17.37 -0.51 -23.14
CA GLU A 345 -16.57 0.48 -23.87
C GLU A 345 -16.33 1.72 -23.01
N VAL A 346 -17.36 2.19 -22.30
CA VAL A 346 -17.24 3.31 -21.35
C VAL A 346 -16.27 2.96 -20.20
N ARG A 347 -16.33 1.73 -19.70
CA ARG A 347 -15.37 1.23 -18.69
C ARG A 347 -13.95 1.19 -19.23
N ALA A 348 -13.75 0.78 -20.49
CA ALA A 348 -12.44 0.74 -21.12
C ALA A 348 -11.87 2.15 -21.35
N GLU A 349 -12.70 3.10 -21.78
CA GLU A 349 -12.34 4.52 -21.88
C GLU A 349 -11.88 5.08 -20.52
N TYR A 350 -12.65 4.82 -19.47
CA TYR A 350 -12.29 5.23 -18.11
C TYR A 350 -10.95 4.61 -17.68
N LEU A 351 -10.77 3.30 -17.88
CA LEU A 351 -9.53 2.60 -17.50
C LEU A 351 -8.29 3.15 -18.20
N ARG A 352 -8.38 3.53 -19.49
CA ARG A 352 -7.27 4.18 -20.22
C ARG A 352 -6.85 5.51 -19.59
N LEU A 353 -7.79 6.23 -18.99
CA LEU A 353 -7.53 7.52 -18.33
C LEU A 353 -6.96 7.36 -16.91
N VAL A 354 -7.38 6.33 -16.17
CA VAL A 354 -6.92 6.09 -14.79
C VAL A 354 -5.75 5.11 -14.67
N SER A 355 -5.34 4.45 -15.76
CA SER A 355 -4.11 3.66 -15.86
C SER A 355 -3.43 3.87 -17.22
N PRO A 356 -2.61 4.92 -17.36
CA PRO A 356 -1.90 5.22 -18.61
C PRO A 356 -0.79 4.21 -18.99
N GLU A 357 -0.46 3.23 -18.15
CA GLU A 357 0.75 2.39 -18.30
C GLU A 357 0.52 1.04 -19.01
N GLU A 358 -0.62 0.78 -19.69
CA GLU A 358 -0.87 -0.52 -20.33
C GLU A 358 -1.39 -0.48 -21.78
N VAL A 359 -0.98 0.50 -22.60
CA VAL A 359 -1.22 0.41 -24.06
C VAL A 359 0.02 0.86 -24.85
N GLU A 360 1.01 -0.01 -24.95
CA GLU A 360 1.88 -0.08 -26.13
C GLU A 360 1.40 -1.24 -27.02
N GLU A 361 0.68 -0.84 -28.08
CA GLU A 361 0.67 -1.38 -29.45
C GLU A 361 0.82 -2.91 -29.66
N GLU A 362 -0.31 -3.59 -29.81
CA GLU A 362 -0.44 -4.63 -30.86
C GLU A 362 -1.12 -4.01 -32.09
N GLU A 363 -0.36 -3.27 -32.89
CA GLU A 363 -0.67 -3.06 -34.30
C GLU A 363 0.59 -3.25 -35.14
N GLY A 364 0.52 -4.18 -36.10
CA GLY A 364 1.44 -4.26 -37.24
C GLY A 364 2.28 -5.52 -37.34
N ASN A 365 1.73 -6.60 -37.88
CA ASN A 365 2.03 -6.97 -39.28
C ASN A 365 1.20 -8.17 -39.75
N SER A 366 0.09 -7.89 -40.43
CA SER A 366 -0.49 -8.80 -41.40
C SER A 366 0.13 -8.53 -42.78
N GLY A 367 0.71 -9.55 -43.40
CA GLY A 367 0.72 -9.70 -44.86
C GLY A 367 1.92 -9.13 -45.61
N ALA A 368 2.83 -10.02 -45.98
CA ALA A 368 3.44 -9.98 -47.31
C ALA A 368 3.38 -11.41 -47.88
N ALA A 369 2.34 -11.66 -48.67
CA ALA A 369 2.35 -12.66 -49.71
C ALA A 369 2.51 -11.88 -51.02
N ASP A 370 3.68 -12.00 -51.63
CA ASP A 370 3.92 -12.27 -53.05
C ASP A 370 5.41 -12.56 -53.27
#